data_AF-A0AAU4SPI9-F1
#
_entry.id   AF-A0AAU4SPI9-F1
#
_cell.length_a   1.000
_cell.length_b   1.000
_cell.length_c   1.000
_cell.angle_alpha   90.00
_cell.angle_beta   90.00
_cell.angle_gamma   90.00
#
_symmetry.space_group_name_H-M   'P 1'
#
loop_
_entity.id
_entity.type
_entity.pdbx_description
1 polymer ?
#
loop_
_entity_poly.entity_id
_entity_poly.type
_entity_poly.pdbx_seq_one_letter_code
_entity_poly.pdbx_strand_id
1 'polypeptide(L)'
;MKPHAEVDEVWPRDGRIRLVGRIHGRAVDSADGWRLLLVLRGTDRRLRYDARVKGDRFESELPIADLADRSDLADRDAEADGDVEEWDLHLTDGEAELRVGRQLDDIRGKKKIMVFPEQRVSGLSVRPYYTVKDNLSLECRPESLAGEAI
;
A
#
# COMPACT_ATOMS: atom_id res chain seq x y z
N MET A 1 -7.49 -7.84 -20.75
CA MET A 1 -7.38 -7.31 -19.37
C MET A 1 -5.91 -6.99 -19.12
N LYS A 2 -5.57 -5.85 -18.51
CA LYS A 2 -4.16 -5.56 -18.19
C LYS A 2 -3.68 -6.45 -17.05
N PRO A 3 -2.41 -6.89 -17.04
CA PRO A 3 -1.85 -7.61 -15.91
C PRO A 3 -1.99 -6.81 -14.62
N HIS A 4 -2.36 -7.48 -13.52
CA HIS A 4 -2.53 -6.85 -12.20
C HIS A 4 -2.40 -7.90 -11.09
N ALA A 5 -2.27 -7.43 -9.85
CA ALA A 5 -2.27 -8.27 -8.67
C ALA A 5 -3.62 -8.12 -7.94
N GLU A 6 -4.42 -9.19 -7.91
CA GLU A 6 -5.67 -9.23 -7.14
C GLU A 6 -5.36 -9.56 -5.69
N VAL A 7 -5.69 -8.67 -4.77
CA VAL A 7 -5.57 -8.90 -3.34
C VAL A 7 -6.83 -9.60 -2.83
N ASP A 8 -6.64 -10.75 -2.19
CA ASP A 8 -7.69 -11.54 -1.57
C ASP A 8 -7.85 -11.16 -0.09
N GLU A 9 -6.72 -10.93 0.59
CA GLU A 9 -6.67 -10.65 2.02
C GLU A 9 -5.74 -9.46 2.34
N VAL A 10 -6.21 -8.57 3.20
CA VAL A 10 -5.46 -7.42 3.74
C VAL A 10 -5.55 -7.47 5.26
N TRP A 11 -4.42 -7.60 5.92
CA TRP A 11 -4.32 -7.74 7.38
C TRP A 11 -3.51 -6.58 7.99
N PRO A 12 -4.15 -5.45 8.32
CA PRO A 12 -3.50 -4.33 8.98
C PRO A 12 -3.55 -4.51 10.50
N ARG A 13 -2.49 -5.11 11.07
CA ARG A 13 -2.36 -5.37 12.51
C ARG A 13 -0.90 -5.53 12.91
N ASP A 14 -0.65 -5.42 14.21
CA ASP A 14 0.65 -5.74 14.82
C ASP A 14 1.83 -4.91 14.24
N GLY A 15 1.54 -3.67 13.84
CA GLY A 15 2.54 -2.77 13.24
C GLY A 15 2.93 -3.15 11.81
N ARG A 16 2.12 -3.99 11.16
CA ARG A 16 2.39 -4.56 9.84
C ARG A 16 1.13 -4.54 8.99
N ILE A 17 1.31 -4.55 7.67
CA ILE A 17 0.24 -4.80 6.71
C ILE A 17 0.67 -5.99 5.88
N ARG A 18 0.02 -7.14 6.13
CA ARG A 18 0.20 -8.36 5.36
C ARG A 18 -0.84 -8.43 4.25
N LEU A 19 -0.38 -8.77 3.05
CA LEU A 19 -1.18 -8.91 1.84
C LEU A 19 -1.06 -10.33 1.31
N VAL A 20 -2.20 -10.90 0.91
CA VAL A 20 -2.26 -12.19 0.19
C VAL A 20 -3.12 -11.98 -1.04
N GLY A 21 -2.68 -12.53 -2.17
CA GLY A 21 -3.43 -12.40 -3.40
C GLY A 21 -2.91 -13.28 -4.52
N ARG A 22 -3.34 -12.96 -5.75
CA ARG A 22 -2.95 -13.65 -6.98
C ARG A 22 -2.54 -12.69 -8.09
N ILE A 23 -1.64 -13.15 -8.95
CA ILE A 23 -1.20 -12.46 -10.16
C ILE A 23 -2.12 -12.88 -11.30
N HIS A 24 -2.69 -11.91 -11.99
CA HIS A 24 -3.59 -12.15 -13.12
C HIS A 24 -3.09 -11.49 -14.40
N GLY A 25 -3.27 -12.18 -15.53
CA GLY A 25 -2.95 -11.66 -16.86
C GLY A 25 -1.47 -11.66 -17.24
N ARG A 26 -0.58 -12.22 -16.41
CA ARG A 26 0.86 -12.43 -16.69
C ARG A 26 1.28 -13.81 -16.18
N ALA A 27 2.09 -14.52 -16.95
CA ALA A 27 2.70 -15.77 -16.51
C ALA A 27 3.77 -15.48 -15.45
N VAL A 28 3.86 -16.36 -14.45
CA VAL A 28 4.90 -16.29 -13.41
C VAL A 28 5.95 -17.32 -13.77
N ASP A 29 6.97 -16.89 -14.50
CA ASP A 29 8.02 -17.79 -15.00
C ASP A 29 9.06 -18.12 -13.92
N SER A 30 9.23 -17.22 -12.94
CA SER A 30 10.06 -17.41 -11.75
C SER A 30 9.32 -16.97 -10.49
N ALA A 31 9.51 -17.72 -9.41
CA ALA A 31 9.05 -17.35 -8.07
C ALA A 31 9.96 -16.33 -7.39
N ASP A 32 11.19 -16.18 -7.87
CA ASP A 32 12.21 -15.32 -7.28
C ASP A 32 12.14 -13.90 -7.84
N GLY A 33 12.59 -12.92 -7.04
CA GLY A 33 12.73 -11.52 -7.46
C GLY A 33 11.46 -10.68 -7.35
N TRP A 34 10.32 -11.28 -6.99
CA TRP A 34 9.08 -10.56 -6.75
C TRP A 34 9.14 -9.71 -5.48
N ARG A 35 8.63 -8.49 -5.59
CA ARG A 35 8.58 -7.51 -4.51
C ARG A 35 7.23 -6.79 -4.47
N LEU A 36 6.76 -6.49 -3.28
CA LEU A 36 5.77 -5.45 -3.06
C LEU A 36 6.47 -4.09 -3.16
N LEU A 37 5.95 -3.22 -4.00
CA LEU A 37 6.45 -1.88 -4.26
C LEU A 37 5.39 -0.87 -3.84
N LEU A 38 5.75 0.03 -2.92
CA LEU A 38 4.93 1.17 -2.55
C LEU A 38 5.51 2.40 -3.23
N VAL A 39 4.66 3.21 -3.86
CA VAL A 39 5.03 4.46 -4.53
C VAL A 39 4.24 5.60 -3.92
N LEU A 40 4.91 6.59 -3.35
CA LEU A 40 4.26 7.78 -2.80
C LEU A 40 3.81 8.68 -3.95
N ARG A 41 2.50 8.96 -4.02
CA ARG A 41 1.92 9.77 -5.10
C ARG A 41 2.55 11.16 -5.18
N GLY A 42 2.81 11.59 -6.40
CA GLY A 42 3.40 12.90 -6.68
C GLY A 42 4.90 12.99 -6.40
N THR A 43 5.56 11.87 -6.09
CA THR A 43 7.00 11.83 -5.78
C THR A 43 7.67 10.61 -6.43
N ASP A 44 9.00 10.58 -6.43
CA ASP A 44 9.79 9.41 -6.83
C ASP A 44 10.12 8.48 -5.64
N ARG A 45 9.53 8.72 -4.47
CA ARG A 45 9.79 7.96 -3.25
C ARG A 45 9.15 6.57 -3.33
N ARG A 46 9.96 5.53 -3.07
CA ARG A 46 9.59 4.12 -3.27
C ARG A 46 10.11 3.23 -2.16
N LEU A 47 9.23 2.39 -1.61
CA LEU A 47 9.60 1.34 -0.64
C LEU A 47 9.40 -0.03 -1.29
N ARG A 48 10.27 -0.98 -0.95
CA ARG A 48 10.26 -2.33 -1.53
C ARG A 48 10.39 -3.40 -0.44
N TYR A 49 9.56 -4.42 -0.54
CA TYR A 49 9.53 -5.56 0.38
C TYR A 49 9.49 -6.85 -0.41
N ASP A 50 10.11 -7.90 0.09
CA ASP A 50 10.09 -9.20 -0.56
C ASP A 50 8.66 -9.76 -0.61
N ALA A 51 8.26 -10.27 -1.78
CA ALA A 51 7.02 -10.98 -1.97
C ALA A 51 7.31 -12.45 -2.26
N ARG A 52 6.77 -13.34 -1.44
CA ARG A 52 6.84 -14.79 -1.67
C ARG A 52 5.79 -15.16 -2.70
N VAL A 53 6.23 -15.70 -3.84
CA VAL A 53 5.33 -16.13 -4.93
C VAL A 53 5.38 -17.66 -5.09
N LYS A 54 4.22 -18.29 -5.24
CA LYS A 54 4.07 -19.73 -5.53
C LYS A 54 2.97 -19.94 -6.54
N GLY A 55 3.34 -20.26 -7.77
CA GLY A 55 2.40 -20.24 -8.89
C GLY A 55 1.93 -18.80 -9.13
N ASP A 56 0.62 -18.57 -9.16
CA ASP A 56 0.04 -17.24 -9.25
C ASP A 56 -0.15 -16.56 -7.90
N ARG A 57 -0.07 -17.29 -6.78
CA ARG A 57 -0.30 -16.75 -5.45
C ARG A 57 0.91 -15.96 -4.95
N PHE A 58 0.67 -14.79 -4.39
CA PHE A 58 1.68 -13.99 -3.69
C PHE A 58 1.31 -13.74 -2.22
N GLU A 59 2.34 -13.55 -1.42
CA GLU A 59 2.25 -13.07 -0.04
C GLU A 59 3.37 -12.06 0.22
N SER A 60 3.03 -10.91 0.78
CA SER A 60 4.00 -9.89 1.17
C SER A 60 3.58 -9.21 2.47
N GLU A 61 4.53 -8.63 3.15
CA GLU A 61 4.29 -7.86 4.38
C GLU A 61 5.13 -6.59 4.35
N LEU A 62 4.55 -5.49 4.85
CA LEU A 62 5.27 -4.24 5.08
C LEU A 62 5.12 -3.79 6.55
N PRO A 63 6.21 -3.41 7.23
CA PRO A 63 6.13 -2.74 8.52
C PRO A 63 5.69 -1.29 8.33
N ILE A 64 4.73 -0.81 9.13
CA ILE A 64 4.21 0.56 8.97
C ILE A 64 5.21 1.63 9.45
N ALA A 65 6.20 1.25 10.26
CA ALA A 65 7.22 2.17 10.78
C ALA A 65 8.08 2.80 9.66
N ASP A 66 8.30 2.08 8.56
CA ASP A 66 9.05 2.58 7.42
C ASP A 66 8.34 3.75 6.70
N LEU A 67 7.02 3.87 6.86
CA LEU A 67 6.23 4.99 6.32
C LEU A 67 6.37 6.25 7.18
N ALA A 68 6.82 6.11 8.43
CA ALA A 68 7.03 7.23 9.35
C ALA A 68 8.41 7.87 9.21
N ASP A 69 9.35 7.25 8.49
CA ASP A 69 10.54 7.96 8.05
C ASP A 69 10.11 9.03 7.04
N ARG A 70 10.35 10.29 7.35
CA ARG A 70 9.99 11.45 6.54
C ARG A 70 11.22 12.33 6.26
N SER A 71 12.41 11.81 6.55
CA SER A 71 13.68 12.55 6.46
C SER A 71 13.99 13.08 5.05
N ASP A 72 13.49 12.38 4.03
CA ASP A 72 13.62 12.72 2.60
C ASP A 72 12.51 13.65 2.07
N LEU A 73 11.55 14.03 2.92
CA LEU A 73 10.43 14.90 2.56
C LEU A 73 10.59 16.34 3.09
N ALA A 74 11.74 16.64 3.71
CA ALA A 74 12.04 17.94 4.31
C ALA A 74 12.09 19.12 3.31
N ASP A 75 12.27 18.83 2.01
CA ASP A 75 12.26 19.84 0.94
C ASP A 75 10.85 20.13 0.39
N ARG A 76 9.79 19.50 0.94
CA ARG A 76 8.41 19.88 0.60
C ARG A 76 8.07 21.19 1.29
N ASP A 77 7.46 22.11 0.55
CA ASP A 77 6.95 23.38 1.11
C ASP A 77 6.19 23.10 2.42
N ALA A 78 6.68 23.69 3.52
CA ALA A 78 6.14 23.51 4.86
C ALA A 78 4.68 24.00 5.02
N GLU A 79 4.06 24.54 3.97
CA GLU A 79 2.61 24.81 3.91
C GLU A 79 1.77 23.54 3.64
N ALA A 80 2.41 22.41 3.25
CA ALA A 80 1.79 21.09 3.12
C ALA A 80 1.77 20.28 4.44
N ASP A 81 2.06 20.93 5.57
CA ASP A 81 2.10 20.33 6.90
C ASP A 81 0.65 20.03 7.35
N GLY A 82 0.22 18.78 7.09
CA GLY A 82 -1.16 18.33 7.22
C GLY A 82 -1.67 17.49 6.04
N ASP A 83 -0.90 17.41 4.95
CA ASP A 83 -1.31 16.65 3.78
C ASP A 83 -1.30 15.15 4.02
N VAL A 84 -2.40 14.54 3.59
CA VAL A 84 -2.58 13.10 3.52
C VAL A 84 -1.62 12.54 2.48
N GLU A 85 -0.72 11.66 2.89
CA GLU A 85 0.13 10.91 1.98
C GLU A 85 -0.61 9.68 1.46
N GLU A 86 -0.57 9.50 0.14
CA GLU A 86 -1.19 8.36 -0.50
C GLU A 86 -0.12 7.49 -1.17
N TRP A 87 -0.02 6.24 -0.74
CA TRP A 87 0.91 5.26 -1.29
C TRP A 87 0.18 4.27 -2.19
N ASP A 88 0.60 4.18 -3.44
CA ASP A 88 0.09 3.19 -4.40
C ASP A 88 0.89 1.88 -4.31
N LEU A 89 0.17 0.77 -4.16
CA LEU A 89 0.75 -0.56 -4.03
C LEU A 89 0.85 -1.27 -5.38
N HIS A 90 2.02 -1.82 -5.65
CA HIS A 90 2.30 -2.61 -6.84
C HIS A 90 3.00 -3.90 -6.45
N LEU A 91 2.81 -4.94 -7.25
CA LEU A 91 3.65 -6.13 -7.21
C LEU A 91 4.57 -6.10 -8.43
N THR A 92 5.86 -6.32 -8.25
CA THR A 92 6.84 -6.19 -9.34
C THR A 92 7.89 -7.29 -9.30
N ASP A 93 8.30 -7.74 -10.48
CA ASP A 93 9.45 -8.61 -10.72
C ASP A 93 10.67 -7.83 -11.25
N GLY A 94 10.58 -6.50 -11.31
CA GLY A 94 11.58 -5.61 -11.90
C GLY A 94 11.36 -5.28 -13.38
N GLU A 95 10.54 -6.06 -14.09
CA GLU A 95 10.17 -5.78 -15.49
C GLU A 95 8.77 -5.15 -15.59
N ALA A 96 7.84 -5.61 -14.76
CA ALA A 96 6.47 -5.13 -14.71
C ALA A 96 6.10 -4.60 -13.33
N GLU A 97 5.25 -3.59 -13.29
CA GLU A 97 4.63 -3.07 -12.07
C GLU A 97 3.13 -3.32 -12.13
N LEU A 98 2.69 -4.35 -11.41
CA LEU A 98 1.31 -4.80 -11.39
C LEU A 98 0.57 -4.06 -10.29
N ARG A 99 -0.38 -3.18 -10.65
CA ARG A 99 -1.17 -2.47 -9.64
C ARG A 99 -1.93 -3.48 -8.77
N VAL A 100 -1.76 -3.37 -7.45
CA VAL A 100 -2.52 -4.18 -6.47
C VAL A 100 -3.92 -3.61 -6.36
N GLY A 101 -4.94 -4.47 -6.49
CA GLY A 101 -6.34 -4.08 -6.40
C GLY A 101 -7.24 -5.28 -6.17
N ARG A 102 -8.55 -5.04 -6.16
CA ARG A 102 -9.54 -6.12 -6.11
C ARG A 102 -10.68 -5.80 -7.06
N GLN A 103 -10.61 -6.31 -8.29
CA GLN A 103 -11.50 -5.98 -9.39
C GLN A 103 -12.29 -7.18 -9.90
N LEU A 104 -11.90 -8.42 -9.56
CA LEU A 104 -12.48 -9.66 -10.12
C LEU A 104 -13.48 -10.37 -9.20
N ASP A 105 -13.88 -9.75 -8.09
CA ASP A 105 -14.83 -10.30 -7.11
C ASP A 105 -16.29 -9.84 -7.35
N ASP A 106 -16.56 -9.17 -8.47
CA ASP A 106 -17.84 -8.54 -8.83
C ASP A 106 -18.37 -7.47 -7.86
N ILE A 107 -17.56 -7.03 -6.89
CA ILE A 107 -17.90 -5.94 -5.97
C ILE A 107 -17.35 -4.63 -6.53
N ARG A 108 -18.20 -3.62 -6.71
CA ARG A 108 -17.80 -2.30 -7.24
C ARG A 108 -17.85 -1.24 -6.16
N GLY A 109 -16.99 -0.21 -6.28
CA GLY A 109 -17.07 0.98 -5.44
C GLY A 109 -16.62 0.72 -4.00
N LYS A 110 -15.61 -0.14 -3.83
CA LYS A 110 -15.11 -0.59 -2.53
C LYS A 110 -14.67 0.56 -1.63
N LYS A 111 -14.21 1.68 -2.20
CA LYS A 111 -13.90 2.92 -1.47
C LYS A 111 -15.01 3.37 -0.51
N LYS A 112 -16.28 3.12 -0.84
CA LYS A 112 -17.44 3.57 -0.05
C LYS A 112 -17.94 2.54 0.96
N ILE A 113 -17.55 1.27 0.82
CA ILE A 113 -18.15 0.16 1.56
C ILE A 113 -17.14 -0.69 2.35
N MET A 114 -15.84 -0.55 2.08
CA MET A 114 -14.78 -1.26 2.80
C MET A 114 -13.95 -0.27 3.61
N VAL A 115 -13.91 -0.49 4.91
CA VAL A 115 -13.08 0.27 5.84
C VAL A 115 -12.12 -0.71 6.52
N PHE A 116 -10.84 -0.41 6.43
CA PHE A 116 -9.81 -1.18 7.12
C PHE A 116 -9.48 -0.55 8.48
N PRO A 117 -9.10 -1.36 9.48
CA PRO A 117 -8.53 -0.84 10.72
C PRO A 117 -7.35 0.09 10.46
N GLU A 118 -7.34 1.23 11.15
CA GLU A 118 -6.22 2.15 11.19
C GLU A 118 -5.17 1.66 12.20
N GLN A 119 -3.90 1.81 11.85
CA GLN A 119 -2.77 1.56 12.75
C GLN A 119 -2.00 2.85 12.98
N ARG A 120 -1.33 2.97 14.13
CA ARG A 120 -0.55 4.15 14.53
C ARG A 120 0.89 3.78 14.78
N VAL A 121 1.81 4.63 14.36
CA VAL A 121 3.25 4.48 14.60
C VAL A 121 3.92 5.84 14.60
N SER A 122 4.68 6.17 15.64
CA SER A 122 5.51 7.39 15.68
C SER A 122 4.79 8.69 15.27
N GLY A 123 3.54 8.90 15.72
CA GLY A 123 2.75 10.08 15.36
C GLY A 123 2.22 10.09 13.92
N LEU A 124 2.21 8.94 13.25
CA LEU A 124 1.62 8.72 11.93
C LEU A 124 0.48 7.70 12.03
N SER A 125 -0.68 8.06 11.49
CA SER A 125 -1.78 7.12 11.28
C SER A 125 -1.69 6.52 9.88
N VAL A 126 -1.85 5.20 9.75
CA VAL A 126 -1.71 4.45 8.50
C VAL A 126 -2.93 3.57 8.30
N ARG A 127 -3.58 3.69 7.15
CA ARG A 127 -4.80 2.93 6.83
C ARG A 127 -4.82 2.47 5.37
N PRO A 128 -5.01 1.16 5.11
CA PRO A 128 -5.33 0.70 3.76
C PRO A 128 -6.69 1.23 3.31
N TYR A 129 -6.83 1.51 2.02
CA TYR A 129 -8.12 1.87 1.44
C TYR A 129 -8.18 1.46 -0.04
N TYR A 130 -9.39 1.23 -0.53
CA TYR A 130 -9.60 1.07 -1.97
C TYR A 130 -9.83 2.43 -2.65
N THR A 131 -9.16 2.65 -3.78
CA THR A 131 -9.36 3.80 -4.65
C THR A 131 -10.69 3.72 -5.40
N VAL A 132 -11.05 4.76 -6.16
CA VAL A 132 -12.26 4.77 -7.01
C VAL A 132 -12.23 3.72 -8.13
N LYS A 133 -11.05 3.21 -8.48
CA LYS A 133 -10.85 2.13 -9.46
C LYS A 133 -10.69 0.77 -8.78
N ASP A 134 -11.02 0.66 -7.49
CA ASP A 134 -10.87 -0.55 -6.67
C ASP A 134 -9.42 -1.08 -6.59
N ASN A 135 -8.41 -0.21 -6.82
CA ASN A 135 -7.01 -0.49 -6.47
C ASN A 135 -6.76 -0.27 -4.98
N LEU A 136 -5.86 -1.04 -4.37
CA LEU A 136 -5.48 -0.90 -2.96
C LEU A 136 -4.38 0.16 -2.81
N SER A 137 -4.55 1.10 -1.89
CA SER A 137 -3.54 2.10 -1.51
C SER A 137 -3.44 2.19 0.00
N LEU A 138 -2.40 2.87 0.49
CA LEU A 138 -2.32 3.29 1.88
C LEU A 138 -2.54 4.80 1.96
N GLU A 139 -3.23 5.20 3.01
CA GLU A 139 -3.37 6.58 3.43
C GLU A 139 -2.54 6.75 4.70
N CYS A 140 -1.59 7.69 4.70
CA CYS A 140 -0.79 8.04 5.86
C CYS A 140 -1.09 9.48 6.25
N ARG A 141 -1.39 9.72 7.51
CA ARG A 141 -1.70 11.06 8.02
C ARG A 141 -0.81 11.36 9.22
N PRO A 142 -0.07 12.49 9.22
CA PRO A 142 0.51 12.99 10.45
C PRO A 142 -0.61 13.13 11.47
N GLU A 143 -0.41 12.59 12.67
CA GLU A 143 -1.27 12.92 13.77
C GLU A 143 -1.03 14.39 14.09
N SER A 144 -2.05 15.22 13.91
CA SER A 144 -2.04 16.54 14.54
C SER A 144 -1.82 16.27 16.02
N LEU A 145 -0.78 16.88 16.62
CA LEU A 145 -0.68 17.00 18.05
C LEU A 145 -1.98 17.65 18.52
N ALA A 146 -2.96 16.83 18.93
CA ALA A 146 -4.09 17.33 19.67
C ALA A 146 -3.45 17.92 20.92
N GLY A 147 -3.43 19.25 20.99
CA GLY A 147 -2.87 19.96 22.13
C GLY A 147 -3.39 19.31 23.39
N GLU A 148 -2.47 18.96 24.28
CA GLU A 148 -2.79 18.74 25.68
C GLU A 148 -3.52 19.99 26.15
N ALA A 149 -4.85 19.94 26.09
CA ALA A 149 -5.73 20.91 26.66
C ALA A 149 -6.16 20.37 28.03
N ILE A 150 -5.59 21.03 29.04
CA ILE A 150 -5.92 21.10 30.46
C ILE A 150 -5.27 20.04 31.35
#